data_AF-A0A8B9L9D1-F1
#
_entry.id   AF-A0A8B9L9D1-F1
#
_cell.length_a   1.000
_cell.length_b   1.000
_cell.length_c   1.000
_cell.angle_alpha   90.00
_cell.angle_beta   90.00
_cell.angle_gamma   90.00
#
_symmetry.space_group_name_H-M   'P 1'
#
loop_
_entity.id
_entity.type
_entity.pdbx_description
1 polymer ?
#
loop_
_entity_poly.entity_id
_entity_poly.type
_entity_poly.pdbx_seq_one_letter_code
_entity_poly.pdbx_strand_id
1 'polypeptide(L)'
;MKFMGDYPIKGQTEQDIVSTILRVITNRPPGTKYINRPPLVKSDSPVIYVFLWQLSGEYGLLKDEAYCQILKQITGNTSSKTDSCQKGWRLLYILTAYYRCSEVLKPCLLKYLLDVCASPGVHFQGISKACEQNLRKTFQYGGRIEYPNSMELKAMMAGRSSKRQLFLLPGGTERHLKIKTCSVALDAIEELCYEMGLHNMEAMDEYAIFVVTNRGQNVRPLNKREYILDIVTEAEPIDSNYSLWFRRVIWNQPLKFDNELGVTMHYNQVAPDYLKGLLNVVPQGKASEQQFQQVAKLAALQHRAKDSAYLPSLLEVQECIPVQLCVLQRPQQWLNMVTQHMQQIQALSPHQARAQFLGKELRCSKHNQYCKCLWSDIEIPPERGAVQPHSEAYSRLLLPLCGDNAGRSDVSAHHTAAFRPGMLCTVCVHEGE
;
A
#
# COMPACT_ATOMS: atom_id res chain seq x y z
N MET A 1 24.78 13.60 -26.83
CA MET A 1 24.66 12.34 -26.07
C MET A 1 25.58 11.25 -26.64
N LYS A 2 26.80 11.08 -26.11
CA LYS A 2 27.77 10.05 -26.58
C LYS A 2 27.37 8.61 -26.22
N PHE A 3 26.38 8.44 -25.34
CA PHE A 3 25.86 7.17 -24.84
C PHE A 3 25.10 6.33 -25.89
N MET A 4 24.60 6.95 -26.96
CA MET A 4 23.84 6.26 -28.01
C MET A 4 24.73 5.57 -29.05
N GLY A 5 26.05 5.62 -28.84
CA GLY A 5 27.00 4.74 -29.49
C GLY A 5 27.62 5.25 -30.79
N ASP A 6 27.30 6.46 -31.24
CA ASP A 6 27.77 6.99 -32.53
C ASP A 6 29.20 7.58 -32.49
N TYR A 7 29.92 7.47 -31.37
CA TYR A 7 31.34 7.83 -31.27
C TYR A 7 32.13 6.75 -30.50
N PRO A 8 33.21 6.18 -31.06
CA PRO A 8 34.19 5.47 -30.25
C PRO A 8 34.98 6.53 -29.48
N ILE A 9 34.72 6.69 -28.18
CA ILE A 9 35.61 7.50 -27.33
C ILE A 9 36.86 6.65 -27.10
N LYS A 10 37.85 6.81 -27.97
CA LYS A 10 39.13 6.09 -27.88
C LYS A 10 39.70 6.23 -26.46
N GLY A 11 39.85 5.09 -25.78
CA GLY A 11 40.54 4.98 -24.50
C GLY A 11 39.70 5.24 -23.24
N GLN A 12 38.38 5.42 -23.33
CA GLN A 12 37.50 5.55 -22.16
C GLN A 12 36.51 4.39 -22.09
N THR A 13 36.50 3.68 -20.97
CA THR A 13 35.51 2.62 -20.68
C THR A 13 34.12 3.24 -20.47
N GLU A 14 33.04 2.45 -20.57
CA GLU A 14 31.69 2.93 -20.17
C GLU A 14 31.72 3.51 -18.74
N GLN A 15 32.57 2.97 -17.86
CA GLN A 15 32.83 3.47 -16.52
C GLN A 15 33.41 4.90 -16.48
N ASP A 16 34.29 5.27 -17.41
CA ASP A 16 34.96 6.58 -17.44
C ASP A 16 34.03 7.69 -17.94
N ILE A 17 33.19 7.36 -18.93
CA ILE A 17 32.14 8.26 -19.43
C ILE A 17 31.14 8.51 -18.31
N VAL A 18 30.75 7.45 -17.61
CA VAL A 18 29.84 7.54 -16.49
C VAL A 18 30.46 8.33 -15.32
N SER A 19 31.73 8.12 -15.00
CA SER A 19 32.51 8.88 -14.00
C SER A 19 32.57 10.38 -14.32
N THR A 20 32.68 10.74 -15.59
CA THR A 20 32.73 12.15 -16.02
C THR A 20 31.37 12.83 -15.88
N ILE A 21 30.28 12.13 -16.20
CA ILE A 21 28.92 12.64 -15.98
C ILE A 21 28.62 12.65 -14.45
N LEU A 22 29.17 11.70 -13.67
CA LEU A 22 29.15 11.65 -12.19
C LEU A 22 29.91 12.82 -11.53
N ARG A 23 30.95 13.40 -12.15
CA ARG A 23 31.77 14.45 -11.51
C ARG A 23 31.10 15.82 -11.41
N VAL A 24 29.98 16.03 -12.10
CA VAL A 24 29.19 17.28 -12.05
C VAL A 24 28.19 17.28 -10.87
N ILE A 25 28.09 16.15 -10.14
CA ILE A 25 27.03 15.89 -9.15
C ILE A 25 27.38 16.30 -7.71
N THR A 26 28.63 16.58 -7.38
CA THR A 26 29.07 16.68 -5.97
C THR A 26 29.14 18.09 -5.40
N ASN A 27 28.21 18.99 -5.71
CA ASN A 27 28.04 20.23 -4.94
C ASN A 27 26.56 20.66 -4.88
N ARG A 28 25.83 20.17 -3.87
CA ARG A 28 24.71 20.91 -3.27
C ARG A 28 25.12 21.36 -1.86
N PRO A 29 24.73 22.55 -1.42
CA PRO A 29 25.15 23.13 -0.15
C PRO A 29 24.62 22.30 1.04
N PRO A 30 25.35 22.25 2.17
CA PRO A 30 24.95 21.50 3.35
C PRO A 30 23.73 22.18 3.99
N GLY A 31 22.59 21.49 4.05
CA GLY A 31 21.39 22.04 4.71
C GLY A 31 20.16 21.14 4.74
N THR A 32 19.96 20.24 3.77
CA THR A 32 18.88 19.26 3.82
C THR A 32 19.32 18.02 4.58
N LYS A 33 19.17 18.03 5.91
CA LYS A 33 19.24 16.85 6.76
C LYS A 33 18.19 15.84 6.29
N TYR A 34 18.59 14.59 6.02
CA TYR A 34 18.02 13.24 6.30
C TYR A 34 19.01 12.27 5.64
N ILE A 35 20.17 12.05 6.28
CA ILE A 35 20.52 10.85 7.09
C ILE A 35 20.29 9.54 6.33
N ASN A 36 21.43 8.90 6.01
CA ASN A 36 21.63 7.54 5.50
C ASN A 36 21.26 7.26 4.04
N ARG A 37 22.13 7.70 3.12
CA ARG A 37 22.26 7.09 1.80
C ARG A 37 23.18 5.85 1.93
N PRO A 38 22.77 4.63 1.53
CA PRO A 38 23.70 3.50 1.45
C PRO A 38 24.82 3.84 0.45
N PRO A 39 26.02 3.25 0.59
CA PRO A 39 27.07 3.42 -0.40
C PRO A 39 26.51 3.03 -1.76
N LEU A 40 26.73 3.88 -2.77
CA LEU A 40 26.40 3.60 -4.17
C LEU A 40 26.85 2.18 -4.48
N VAL A 41 25.88 1.26 -4.54
CA VAL A 41 26.12 -0.11 -4.96
C VAL A 41 26.80 0.01 -6.30
N LYS A 42 28.02 -0.52 -6.42
CA LYS A 42 28.71 -0.69 -7.69
C LYS A 42 27.74 -1.43 -8.61
N SER A 43 27.08 -0.68 -9.48
CA SER A 43 25.96 -1.11 -10.31
C SER A 43 26.39 -0.90 -11.76
N ASP A 44 26.22 -1.93 -12.57
CA ASP A 44 26.66 -2.03 -13.97
C ASP A 44 25.98 -1.04 -14.94
N SER A 45 25.20 -0.06 -14.47
CA SER A 45 24.65 0.97 -15.36
C SER A 45 24.48 2.34 -14.68
N PRO A 46 25.57 3.08 -14.46
CA PRO A 46 25.55 4.32 -13.71
C PRO A 46 25.16 5.55 -14.56
N VAL A 47 24.88 5.39 -15.87
CA VAL A 47 24.41 6.48 -16.77
C VAL A 47 23.03 7.02 -16.37
N ILE A 48 22.11 6.13 -15.98
CA ILE A 48 20.70 6.47 -15.72
C ILE A 48 20.56 7.33 -14.47
N TYR A 49 21.25 6.97 -13.38
CA TYR A 49 21.25 7.73 -12.13
C TYR A 49 21.78 9.15 -12.33
N VAL A 50 22.79 9.28 -13.18
CA VAL A 50 23.46 10.55 -13.41
C VAL A 50 22.62 11.47 -14.29
N PHE A 51 22.04 10.93 -15.37
CA PHE A 51 21.11 11.66 -16.23
C PHE A 51 19.92 12.19 -15.42
N LEU A 52 19.33 11.34 -14.56
CA LEU A 52 18.24 11.75 -13.68
C LEU A 52 18.67 12.82 -12.67
N TRP A 53 19.87 12.72 -12.10
CA TRP A 53 20.38 13.73 -11.18
C TRP A 53 20.64 15.08 -11.86
N GLN A 54 21.22 15.10 -13.06
CA GLN A 54 21.47 16.34 -13.81
C GLN A 54 20.18 17.10 -14.11
N LEU A 55 19.05 16.39 -14.27
CA LEU A 55 17.72 16.97 -14.51
C LEU A 55 16.96 17.35 -13.24
N SER A 56 17.48 17.01 -12.06
CA SER A 56 16.90 17.36 -10.76
C SER A 56 17.13 18.84 -10.37
N GLY A 57 17.84 19.61 -11.19
CA GLY A 57 18.01 21.05 -11.05
C GLY A 57 16.74 21.86 -11.34
N GLU A 58 16.71 23.12 -10.88
CA GLU A 58 15.54 24.02 -10.97
C GLU A 58 15.26 24.55 -12.39
N TYR A 59 16.13 24.28 -13.36
CA TYR A 59 16.00 24.81 -14.71
C TYR A 59 15.00 23.99 -15.54
N GLY A 60 13.72 24.40 -15.54
CA GLY A 60 12.67 23.79 -16.36
C GLY A 60 13.03 23.66 -17.85
N LEU A 61 13.83 24.59 -18.39
CA LEU A 61 14.33 24.57 -19.77
C LEU A 61 15.23 23.35 -20.07
N LEU A 62 15.98 22.85 -19.08
CA LEU A 62 16.84 21.67 -19.28
C LEU A 62 16.02 20.38 -19.41
N LYS A 63 14.81 20.34 -18.84
CA LYS A 63 13.92 19.17 -18.94
C LYS A 63 13.35 19.04 -20.35
N ASP A 64 12.90 20.14 -20.93
CA ASP A 64 12.42 20.17 -22.32
C ASP A 64 13.54 19.85 -23.30
N GLU A 65 14.73 20.42 -23.10
CA GLU A 65 15.90 20.10 -23.92
C GLU A 65 16.25 18.61 -23.84
N ALA A 66 16.16 17.98 -22.66
CA ALA A 66 16.39 16.55 -22.51
C ALA A 66 15.36 15.71 -23.27
N TYR A 67 14.08 16.09 -23.23
CA TYR A 67 13.04 15.45 -24.05
C TYR A 67 13.35 15.60 -25.54
N CYS A 68 13.63 16.81 -26.01
CA CYS A 68 13.94 17.11 -27.42
C CYS A 68 15.16 16.33 -27.91
N GLN A 69 16.24 16.26 -27.11
CA GLN A 69 17.43 15.51 -27.46
C GLN A 69 17.14 14.01 -27.59
N ILE A 70 16.36 13.42 -26.66
CA ILE A 70 16.03 11.99 -26.75
C ILE A 70 15.14 11.72 -27.97
N LEU A 71 14.09 12.53 -28.17
CA LEU A 71 13.17 12.41 -29.31
C LEU A 71 13.91 12.49 -30.65
N LYS A 72 14.86 13.43 -30.77
CA LYS A 72 15.72 13.56 -31.95
C LYS A 72 16.49 12.28 -32.25
N GLN A 73 16.95 11.58 -31.23
CA GLN A 73 17.80 10.40 -31.41
C GLN A 73 17.02 9.09 -31.63
N ILE A 74 15.75 9.02 -31.24
CA ILE A 74 14.89 7.85 -31.51
C ILE A 74 14.13 7.99 -32.83
N THR A 75 13.91 9.22 -33.31
CA THR A 75 13.19 9.49 -34.56
C THR A 75 14.13 9.35 -35.75
N GLY A 76 13.81 8.43 -36.67
CA GLY A 76 14.63 8.21 -37.87
C GLY A 76 16.06 7.73 -37.55
N ASN A 77 16.23 6.96 -36.46
CA ASN A 77 17.53 6.45 -36.05
C ASN A 77 18.13 5.53 -37.14
N THR A 78 19.26 5.95 -37.72
CA THR A 78 20.03 5.21 -38.75
C THR A 78 21.34 4.61 -38.21
N SER A 79 21.49 4.54 -36.88
CA SER A 79 22.72 4.04 -36.25
C SER A 79 22.96 2.58 -36.66
N SER A 80 24.22 2.22 -36.90
CA SER A 80 24.63 0.84 -37.17
C SER A 80 24.51 -0.06 -35.93
N LYS A 81 24.35 0.53 -34.74
CA LYS A 81 24.15 -0.18 -33.48
C LYS A 81 22.67 -0.50 -33.29
N THR A 82 22.34 -1.79 -33.33
CA THR A 82 20.97 -2.30 -33.26
C THR A 82 20.25 -1.97 -31.94
N ASP A 83 20.99 -1.71 -30.86
CA ASP A 83 20.46 -1.35 -29.54
C ASP A 83 20.35 0.17 -29.30
N SER A 84 20.83 1.01 -30.21
CA SER A 84 20.88 2.47 -30.04
C SER A 84 19.49 3.08 -29.82
N CYS A 85 18.54 2.76 -30.71
CA CYS A 85 17.17 3.26 -30.61
C CYS A 85 16.48 2.74 -29.33
N GLN A 86 16.72 1.47 -28.97
CA GLN A 86 16.16 0.89 -27.74
C GLN A 86 16.66 1.59 -26.47
N LYS A 87 17.94 1.98 -26.43
CA LYS A 87 18.51 2.77 -25.33
C LYS A 87 17.84 4.14 -25.22
N GLY A 88 17.58 4.82 -26.34
CA GLY A 88 16.86 6.08 -26.38
C GLY A 88 15.43 5.96 -25.82
N TRP A 89 14.69 4.93 -26.21
CA TRP A 89 13.34 4.67 -25.68
C TRP A 89 13.34 4.38 -24.17
N ARG A 90 14.34 3.66 -23.65
CA ARG A 90 14.48 3.42 -22.20
C ARG A 90 14.75 4.71 -21.44
N LEU A 91 15.56 5.60 -21.98
CA LEU A 91 15.78 6.93 -21.41
C LEU A 91 14.50 7.77 -21.41
N LEU A 92 13.72 7.73 -22.50
CA LEU A 92 12.43 8.42 -22.56
C LEU A 92 11.43 7.87 -21.53
N TYR A 93 11.39 6.55 -21.37
CA TYR A 93 10.55 5.87 -20.39
C TYR A 93 10.87 6.32 -18.96
N ILE A 94 12.16 6.42 -18.64
CA ILE A 94 12.62 6.96 -17.36
C ILE A 94 12.24 8.43 -17.25
N LEU A 95 12.58 9.26 -18.24
CA LEU A 95 12.34 10.70 -18.19
C LEU A 95 10.86 11.04 -17.94
N THR A 96 9.95 10.34 -18.63
CA THR A 96 8.49 10.50 -18.49
C THR A 96 7.93 10.10 -17.12
N ALA A 97 8.62 9.26 -16.35
CA ALA A 97 8.19 8.85 -15.00
C ALA A 97 8.62 9.81 -13.88
N TYR A 98 9.63 10.65 -14.13
CA TYR A 98 10.24 11.51 -13.09
C TYR A 98 10.01 13.00 -13.35
N TYR A 99 9.91 13.42 -14.61
CA TYR A 99 9.92 14.84 -14.94
C TYR A 99 8.79 15.23 -15.88
N ARG A 100 8.04 16.26 -15.50
CA ARG A 100 7.11 16.95 -16.40
C ARG A 100 7.91 17.71 -17.46
N CYS A 101 7.45 17.65 -18.71
CA CYS A 101 7.83 18.64 -19.72
C CYS A 101 7.01 19.93 -19.50
N SER A 102 7.35 21.01 -20.22
CA SER A 102 6.52 22.21 -20.23
C SER A 102 5.15 21.97 -20.85
N GLU A 103 4.18 22.81 -20.50
CA GLU A 103 2.85 22.80 -21.11
C GLU A 103 2.91 23.09 -22.63
N VAL A 104 3.99 23.74 -23.12
CA VAL A 104 4.21 23.99 -24.55
C VAL A 104 4.64 22.71 -25.28
N LEU A 105 5.55 21.92 -24.70
CA LEU A 105 6.05 20.69 -25.31
C LEU A 105 5.07 19.51 -25.17
N LYS A 106 4.29 19.48 -24.09
CA LYS A 106 3.32 18.44 -23.75
C LYS A 106 2.42 17.97 -24.91
N PRO A 107 1.69 18.83 -25.65
CA PRO A 107 0.83 18.37 -26.74
C PRO A 107 1.62 17.68 -27.85
N CYS A 108 2.80 18.20 -28.21
CA CYS A 108 3.66 17.60 -29.23
C CYS A 108 4.20 16.24 -28.78
N LEU A 109 4.67 16.14 -27.54
CA LEU A 109 5.20 14.91 -26.96
C LEU A 109 4.12 13.82 -26.85
N LEU A 110 2.93 14.16 -26.34
CA LEU A 110 1.82 13.21 -26.24
C LEU A 110 1.37 12.73 -27.62
N LYS A 111 1.24 13.64 -28.59
CA LYS A 111 0.91 13.28 -29.97
C LYS A 111 1.92 12.30 -30.55
N TYR A 112 3.21 12.61 -30.43
CA TYR A 112 4.28 11.72 -30.90
C TYR A 112 4.18 10.31 -30.28
N LEU A 113 3.99 10.22 -28.96
CA LEU A 113 3.87 8.94 -28.27
C LEU A 113 2.64 8.14 -28.76
N LEU A 114 1.50 8.81 -28.94
CA LEU A 114 0.26 8.19 -29.43
C LEU A 114 0.40 7.72 -30.89
N ASP A 115 1.04 8.50 -31.76
CA ASP A 115 1.27 8.14 -33.16
C ASP A 115 2.13 6.87 -33.27
N VAL A 116 3.19 6.77 -32.45
CA VAL A 116 4.02 5.55 -32.37
C VAL A 116 3.23 4.36 -31.80
N CYS A 117 2.32 4.58 -30.85
CA CYS A 117 1.46 3.51 -30.33
C CYS A 117 0.49 2.97 -31.39
N ALA A 118 -0.05 3.85 -32.23
CA ALA A 118 -1.06 3.53 -33.22
C ALA A 118 -0.49 2.91 -34.50
N SER A 119 0.80 3.13 -34.79
CA SER A 119 1.46 2.69 -36.03
C SER A 119 1.71 1.16 -36.04
N PRO A 120 0.96 0.36 -36.81
CA PRO A 120 1.10 -1.10 -36.83
C PRO A 120 2.47 -1.51 -37.40
N GLY A 121 3.11 -2.53 -36.82
CA GLY A 121 4.39 -3.06 -37.30
C GLY A 121 5.63 -2.28 -36.86
N VAL A 122 5.49 -1.16 -36.15
CA VAL A 122 6.61 -0.39 -35.61
C VAL A 122 7.14 -1.04 -34.33
N HIS A 123 8.45 -1.31 -34.29
CA HIS A 123 9.14 -1.66 -33.04
C HIS A 123 8.87 -0.56 -32.00
N PHE A 124 8.76 -0.90 -30.70
CA PHE A 124 8.60 0.06 -29.59
C PHE A 124 7.19 0.57 -29.23
N GLN A 125 6.10 0.08 -29.86
CA GLN A 125 4.71 0.41 -29.45
C GLN A 125 4.47 0.27 -27.94
N GLY A 126 4.94 -0.84 -27.34
CA GLY A 126 4.74 -1.13 -25.92
C GLY A 126 5.44 -0.13 -24.99
N ILE A 127 6.69 0.27 -25.31
CA ILE A 127 7.42 1.25 -24.50
C ILE A 127 6.89 2.67 -24.74
N SER A 128 6.44 3.00 -25.96
CA SER A 128 5.77 4.27 -26.23
C SER A 128 4.50 4.42 -25.39
N LYS A 129 3.65 3.38 -25.34
CA LYS A 129 2.44 3.36 -24.50
C LYS A 129 2.78 3.52 -23.02
N ALA A 130 3.88 2.92 -22.57
CA ALA A 130 4.32 3.06 -21.19
C ALA A 130 4.84 4.48 -20.89
N CYS A 131 5.59 5.11 -21.81
CA CYS A 131 6.01 6.51 -21.70
C CYS A 131 4.80 7.45 -21.63
N GLU A 132 3.77 7.19 -22.42
CA GLU A 132 2.53 7.97 -22.44
C GLU A 132 1.80 7.89 -21.10
N GLN A 133 1.65 6.68 -20.54
CA GLN A 133 1.05 6.46 -19.23
C GLN A 133 1.85 7.14 -18.12
N ASN A 134 3.19 6.99 -18.15
CA ASN A 134 4.09 7.66 -17.22
C ASN A 134 3.89 9.17 -17.27
N LEU A 135 3.90 9.78 -18.45
CA LEU A 135 3.79 11.22 -18.61
C LEU A 135 2.46 11.75 -18.06
N ARG A 136 1.34 11.08 -18.35
CA ARG A 136 0.03 11.47 -17.80
C ARG A 136 0.03 11.47 -16.27
N LYS A 137 0.53 10.38 -15.67
CA LYS A 137 0.62 10.25 -14.21
C LYS A 137 1.56 11.30 -13.61
N THR A 138 2.70 11.57 -14.25
CA THR A 138 3.65 12.59 -13.84
C THR A 138 3.03 13.99 -13.84
N PHE A 139 2.20 14.32 -14.82
CA PHE A 139 1.42 15.56 -14.80
C PHE A 139 0.38 15.58 -13.68
N GLN A 140 -0.34 14.48 -13.48
CA GLN A 140 -1.43 14.39 -12.49
C GLN A 140 -0.96 14.39 -11.03
N TYR A 141 0.10 13.64 -10.73
CA TYR A 141 0.55 13.35 -9.35
C TYR A 141 1.93 13.91 -9.01
N GLY A 142 2.68 14.39 -10.01
CA GLY A 142 4.11 14.67 -9.85
C GLY A 142 4.93 13.48 -10.31
N GLY A 143 6.22 13.66 -10.54
CA GLY A 143 7.09 12.54 -10.89
C GLY A 143 7.47 11.72 -9.67
N ARG A 144 7.99 10.52 -9.92
CA ARG A 144 8.62 9.70 -8.87
C ARG A 144 9.73 10.46 -8.17
N ILE A 145 9.84 10.24 -6.85
CA ILE A 145 10.84 10.92 -6.01
C ILE A 145 12.03 10.01 -5.68
N GLU A 146 11.80 8.70 -5.60
CA GLU A 146 12.86 7.72 -5.40
C GLU A 146 13.32 7.15 -6.73
N TYR A 147 14.63 7.05 -6.91
CA TYR A 147 15.20 6.47 -8.13
C TYR A 147 14.94 4.95 -8.19
N PRO A 148 14.93 4.33 -9.39
CA PRO A 148 14.70 2.90 -9.50
C PRO A 148 15.78 2.15 -8.72
N ASN A 149 15.42 1.10 -8.00
CA ASN A 149 16.42 0.25 -7.35
C ASN A 149 17.09 -0.68 -8.38
N SER A 150 18.11 -1.45 -7.95
CA SER A 150 18.89 -2.31 -8.85
C SER A 150 18.03 -3.38 -9.54
N MET A 151 17.02 -3.90 -8.86
CA MET A 151 16.10 -4.90 -9.42
C MET A 151 15.15 -4.27 -10.45
N GLU A 152 14.59 -3.10 -10.15
CA GLU A 152 13.76 -2.34 -11.08
C GLU A 152 14.56 -2.00 -12.35
N LEU A 153 15.80 -1.52 -12.19
CA LEU A 153 16.66 -1.19 -13.31
C LEU A 153 16.98 -2.40 -14.19
N LYS A 154 17.33 -3.55 -13.59
CA LYS A 154 17.54 -4.81 -14.33
C LYS A 154 16.28 -5.23 -15.09
N ALA A 155 15.11 -5.10 -14.48
CA ALA A 155 13.83 -5.41 -15.13
C ALA A 155 13.56 -4.48 -16.33
N MET A 156 13.78 -3.17 -16.17
CA MET A 156 13.66 -2.17 -17.23
C MET A 156 14.63 -2.43 -18.39
N MET A 157 15.87 -2.81 -18.08
CA MET A 157 16.87 -3.21 -19.09
C MET A 157 16.51 -4.52 -19.80
N ALA A 158 15.69 -5.37 -19.19
CA ALA A 158 15.11 -6.55 -19.83
C ALA A 158 13.80 -6.24 -20.59
N GLY A 159 13.41 -4.96 -20.71
CA GLY A 159 12.17 -4.54 -21.37
C GLY A 159 10.90 -4.78 -20.58
N ARG A 160 11.01 -5.10 -19.28
CA ARG A 160 9.86 -5.25 -18.39
C ARG A 160 9.47 -3.89 -17.81
N SER A 161 8.20 -3.54 -17.89
CA SER A 161 7.64 -2.26 -17.44
C SER A 161 6.69 -2.39 -16.25
N SER A 162 6.73 -3.54 -15.57
CA SER A 162 5.88 -3.84 -14.41
C SER A 162 6.52 -4.87 -13.47
N LYS A 163 6.23 -4.73 -12.18
CA LYS A 163 6.55 -5.66 -11.10
C LYS A 163 5.27 -6.32 -10.58
N ARG A 164 5.32 -7.63 -10.29
CA ARG A 164 4.24 -8.31 -9.56
C ARG A 164 4.43 -8.02 -8.07
N GLN A 165 3.47 -7.35 -7.43
CA GLN A 165 3.56 -6.93 -6.03
C GLN A 165 2.45 -7.59 -5.22
N LEU A 166 2.82 -8.13 -4.06
CA LEU A 166 1.89 -8.74 -3.11
C LEU A 166 1.25 -7.66 -2.22
N PHE A 167 -0.06 -7.73 -2.09
CA PHE A 167 -0.91 -7.01 -1.14
C PHE A 167 -1.62 -8.03 -0.24
N LEU A 168 -1.61 -7.77 1.06
CA LEU A 168 -2.23 -8.61 2.07
C LEU A 168 -3.57 -8.00 2.50
N LEU A 169 -4.62 -8.80 2.41
CA LEU A 169 -5.95 -8.48 2.89
C LEU A 169 -6.16 -9.14 4.27
N PRO A 170 -7.06 -8.60 5.10
CA PRO A 170 -7.49 -9.21 6.36
C PRO A 170 -7.74 -10.73 6.27
N GLY A 171 -7.24 -11.45 7.27
CA GLY A 171 -7.31 -12.92 7.33
C GLY A 171 -6.24 -13.64 6.50
N GLY A 172 -5.17 -12.95 6.11
CA GLY A 172 -4.03 -13.56 5.39
C GLY A 172 -4.33 -13.81 3.91
N THR A 173 -5.37 -13.19 3.35
CA THR A 173 -5.68 -13.34 1.93
C THR A 173 -4.66 -12.58 1.09
N GLU A 174 -3.97 -13.29 0.20
CA GLU A 174 -2.95 -12.73 -0.67
C GLU A 174 -3.52 -12.28 -2.02
N ARG A 175 -3.18 -11.07 -2.47
CA ARG A 175 -3.51 -10.57 -3.80
C ARG A 175 -2.28 -9.98 -4.48
N HIS A 176 -2.01 -10.46 -5.69
CA HIS A 176 -0.86 -10.01 -6.47
C HIS A 176 -1.33 -9.06 -7.57
N LEU A 177 -0.92 -7.80 -7.50
CA LEU A 177 -1.21 -6.81 -8.54
C LEU A 177 -0.01 -6.60 -9.45
N LYS A 178 -0.29 -6.16 -10.69
CA LYS A 178 0.74 -5.78 -11.66
C LYS A 178 1.04 -4.29 -11.55
N ILE A 179 2.04 -3.95 -10.75
CA ILE A 179 2.46 -2.57 -10.50
C ILE A 179 3.38 -2.09 -11.61
N LYS A 180 3.00 -1.01 -12.29
CA LYS A 180 3.83 -0.32 -13.29
C LYS A 180 4.66 0.77 -12.62
N THR A 181 5.67 1.30 -13.32
CA THR A 181 6.46 2.44 -12.82
C THR A 181 5.62 3.68 -12.48
N CYS A 182 4.49 3.88 -13.17
CA CYS A 182 3.59 4.98 -12.91
C CYS A 182 2.42 4.66 -11.96
N SER A 183 2.37 3.46 -11.37
CA SER A 183 1.27 3.04 -10.50
C SER A 183 1.37 3.74 -9.14
N VAL A 184 0.33 4.51 -8.81
CA VAL A 184 0.16 5.11 -7.49
C VAL A 184 -0.71 4.24 -6.59
N ALA A 185 -0.75 4.53 -5.29
CA ALA A 185 -1.57 3.80 -4.33
C ALA A 185 -3.06 3.77 -4.73
N LEU A 186 -3.58 4.86 -5.31
CA LEU A 186 -4.95 4.90 -5.82
C LEU A 186 -5.22 3.81 -6.87
N ASP A 187 -4.30 3.59 -7.81
CA ASP A 187 -4.48 2.56 -8.86
C ASP A 187 -4.63 1.16 -8.25
N ALA A 188 -3.82 0.86 -7.23
CA ALA A 188 -3.89 -0.41 -6.52
C ALA A 188 -5.17 -0.54 -5.67
N ILE A 189 -5.63 0.55 -5.06
CA ILE A 189 -6.91 0.58 -4.33
C ILE A 189 -8.07 0.33 -5.30
N GLU A 190 -8.11 1.02 -6.43
CA GLU A 190 -9.16 0.86 -7.44
C GLU A 190 -9.22 -0.58 -7.96
N GLU A 191 -8.06 -1.18 -8.30
CA GLU A 191 -7.98 -2.57 -8.78
C GLU A 191 -8.51 -3.58 -7.73
N LEU A 192 -8.06 -3.46 -6.47
CA LEU A 192 -8.52 -4.33 -5.37
C LEU A 192 -10.00 -4.13 -5.05
N CYS A 193 -10.49 -2.88 -5.07
CA CYS A 193 -11.92 -2.58 -4.90
C CYS A 193 -12.76 -3.17 -6.03
N TYR A 194 -12.28 -3.10 -7.27
CA TYR A 194 -12.98 -3.67 -8.43
C TYR A 194 -13.12 -5.19 -8.31
N GLU A 195 -12.07 -5.89 -7.85
CA GLU A 195 -12.13 -7.34 -7.56
C GLU A 195 -13.18 -7.68 -6.48
N MET A 196 -13.39 -6.77 -5.52
CA MET A 196 -14.42 -6.90 -4.47
C MET A 196 -15.82 -6.46 -4.92
N GLY A 197 -16.04 -6.12 -6.20
CA GLY A 197 -17.34 -5.66 -6.72
C GLY A 197 -17.70 -4.23 -6.31
N LEU A 198 -16.71 -3.42 -5.93
CA LEU A 198 -16.88 -2.01 -5.58
C LEU A 198 -16.44 -1.15 -6.77
N HIS A 199 -17.39 -0.45 -7.37
CA HIS A 199 -17.17 0.34 -8.60
C HIS A 199 -17.43 1.84 -8.41
N ASN A 200 -17.99 2.25 -7.27
CA ASN A 200 -18.23 3.65 -6.94
C ASN A 200 -17.02 4.26 -6.22
N MET A 201 -16.61 5.45 -6.67
CA MET A 201 -15.46 6.17 -6.08
C MET A 201 -15.65 6.43 -4.57
N GLU A 202 -16.87 6.75 -4.14
CA GLU A 202 -17.17 6.99 -2.73
C GLU A 202 -16.90 5.78 -1.82
N ALA A 203 -17.12 4.55 -2.30
CA ALA A 203 -16.77 3.37 -1.51
C ALA A 203 -15.27 3.11 -1.54
N MET A 204 -14.60 3.34 -2.67
CA MET A 204 -13.14 3.20 -2.77
C MET A 204 -12.43 4.17 -1.83
N ASP A 205 -13.02 5.34 -1.57
CA ASP A 205 -12.43 6.34 -0.68
C ASP A 205 -12.26 5.88 0.77
N GLU A 206 -13.02 4.87 1.17
CA GLU A 206 -12.98 4.27 2.49
C GLU A 206 -11.84 3.26 2.68
N TYR A 207 -11.06 2.99 1.64
CA TYR A 207 -9.97 2.02 1.67
C TYR A 207 -8.61 2.70 1.62
N ALA A 208 -7.64 2.06 2.27
CA ALA A 208 -6.26 2.51 2.31
C ALA A 208 -5.30 1.34 2.19
N ILE A 209 -4.11 1.65 1.66
CA ILE A 209 -2.95 0.76 1.67
C ILE A 209 -2.01 1.23 2.76
N PHE A 210 -1.40 0.29 3.48
CA PHE A 210 -0.40 0.53 4.50
C PHE A 210 0.89 -0.15 4.12
N VAL A 211 2.02 0.51 4.33
CA VAL A 211 3.31 -0.17 4.39
C VAL A 211 3.58 -0.60 5.82
N VAL A 212 3.91 -1.87 6.00
CA VAL A 212 4.15 -2.50 7.30
C VAL A 212 5.57 -3.04 7.32
N THR A 213 6.34 -2.61 8.31
CA THR A 213 7.74 -3.02 8.53
C THR A 213 7.95 -3.45 9.98
N ASN A 214 9.12 -4.03 10.28
CA ASN A 214 9.53 -4.51 11.59
C ASN A 214 8.52 -5.49 12.20
N ARG A 215 8.09 -6.49 11.41
CA ARG A 215 7.12 -7.53 11.83
C ARG A 215 5.81 -6.97 12.40
N GLY A 216 5.33 -5.85 11.86
CA GLY A 216 4.06 -5.25 12.28
C GLY A 216 4.17 -4.15 13.33
N GLN A 217 5.38 -3.82 13.79
CA GLN A 217 5.60 -2.74 14.76
C GLN A 217 5.42 -1.36 14.13
N ASN A 218 5.70 -1.21 12.85
CA ASN A 218 5.63 0.07 12.18
C ASN A 218 4.65 0.00 11.01
N VAL A 219 3.53 0.70 11.12
CA VAL A 219 2.40 0.67 10.19
C VAL A 219 2.15 2.09 9.71
N ARG A 220 2.42 2.36 8.44
CA ARG A 220 2.24 3.69 7.85
C ARG A 220 1.18 3.65 6.74
N PRO A 221 0.09 4.42 6.82
CA PRO A 221 -0.83 4.58 5.71
C PRO A 221 -0.15 5.30 4.55
N LEU A 222 -0.47 4.88 3.33
CA LEU A 222 -0.03 5.54 2.11
C LEU A 222 -1.05 6.60 1.70
N ASN A 223 -0.54 7.76 1.27
CA ASN A 223 -1.31 8.72 0.51
C ASN A 223 -1.65 8.11 -0.86
N LYS A 224 -2.89 8.28 -1.31
CA LYS A 224 -3.40 7.79 -2.61
C LYS A 224 -2.54 8.21 -3.81
N ARG A 225 -1.78 9.31 -3.69
CA ARG A 225 -0.90 9.85 -4.73
C ARG A 225 0.54 9.33 -4.69
N GLU A 226 0.95 8.62 -3.64
CA GLU A 226 2.30 8.04 -3.54
C GLU A 226 2.48 6.91 -4.55
N TYR A 227 3.65 6.88 -5.22
CA TYR A 227 4.03 5.81 -6.13
C TYR A 227 4.40 4.55 -5.34
N ILE A 228 3.79 3.41 -5.65
CA ILE A 228 4.04 2.16 -4.93
C ILE A 228 5.51 1.74 -5.03
N LEU A 229 6.17 1.97 -6.17
CA LEU A 229 7.59 1.64 -6.33
C LEU A 229 8.53 2.54 -5.52
N ASP A 230 8.13 3.77 -5.20
CA ASP A 230 8.89 4.64 -4.29
C ASP A 230 8.84 4.05 -2.87
N ILE A 231 7.64 3.68 -2.42
CA ILE A 231 7.42 3.07 -1.10
C ILE A 231 8.22 1.77 -0.94
N VAL A 232 8.18 0.92 -1.96
CA VAL A 232 8.91 -0.35 -1.96
C VAL A 232 10.42 -0.11 -1.94
N THR A 233 10.90 0.87 -2.70
CA THR A 233 12.33 1.20 -2.76
C THR A 233 12.85 1.70 -1.41
N GLU A 234 12.04 2.48 -0.69
CA GLU A 234 12.35 2.96 0.66
C GLU A 234 12.27 1.85 1.71
N ALA A 235 11.25 0.98 1.64
CA ALA A 235 10.99 -0.03 2.66
C ALA A 235 11.97 -1.22 2.61
N GLU A 236 12.36 -1.66 1.41
CA GLU A 236 13.21 -2.85 1.20
C GLU A 236 14.56 -2.82 1.95
N PRO A 237 15.32 -1.71 2.01
CA PRO A 237 16.55 -1.64 2.82
C PRO A 237 16.31 -1.52 4.33
N ILE A 238 15.13 -1.10 4.76
CA ILE A 238 14.77 -0.97 6.18
C ILE A 238 14.38 -2.34 6.73
N ASP A 239 13.52 -3.06 6.01
CA ASP A 239 13.06 -4.40 6.37
C ASP A 239 12.79 -5.21 5.10
N SER A 240 13.57 -6.27 4.88
CA SER A 240 13.38 -7.16 3.75
C SER A 240 12.05 -7.92 3.79
N ASN A 241 11.38 -7.97 4.94
CA ASN A 241 10.08 -8.60 5.16
C ASN A 241 8.94 -7.57 5.23
N TYR A 242 9.13 -6.36 4.65
CA TYR A 242 8.04 -5.41 4.54
C TYR A 242 6.82 -6.03 3.84
N SER A 243 5.64 -5.53 4.15
CA SER A 243 4.40 -5.95 3.49
C SER A 243 3.49 -4.76 3.21
N LEU A 244 2.68 -4.87 2.16
CA LEU A 244 1.65 -3.89 1.83
C LEU A 244 0.29 -4.44 2.24
N TRP A 245 -0.40 -3.78 3.15
CA TRP A 245 -1.70 -4.21 3.67
C TRP A 245 -2.81 -3.36 3.09
N PHE A 246 -3.91 -3.98 2.66
CA PHE A 246 -5.08 -3.29 2.16
C PHE A 246 -6.26 -3.46 3.12
N ARG A 247 -6.83 -2.35 3.59
CA ARG A 247 -7.88 -2.35 4.62
C ARG A 247 -8.94 -1.30 4.35
N ARG A 248 -10.13 -1.53 4.90
CA ARG A 248 -11.19 -0.52 4.96
C ARG A 248 -10.99 0.29 6.24
N VAL A 249 -10.86 1.60 6.12
CA VAL A 249 -10.57 2.51 7.23
C VAL A 249 -11.78 3.35 7.64
N ILE A 250 -12.76 3.51 6.75
CA ILE A 250 -14.00 4.25 6.99
C ILE A 250 -15.19 3.33 6.70
N TRP A 251 -16.29 3.47 7.46
CA TRP A 251 -17.45 2.57 7.38
C TRP A 251 -18.77 3.33 7.21
N ASN A 252 -18.80 4.29 6.28
CA ASN A 252 -20.00 5.09 5.97
C ASN A 252 -20.90 4.39 4.96
N GLN A 253 -20.32 3.79 3.92
CA GLN A 253 -21.07 3.12 2.86
C GLN A 253 -21.63 1.78 3.34
N PRO A 254 -22.88 1.43 2.98
CA PRO A 254 -23.47 0.16 3.38
C PRO A 254 -22.69 -1.01 2.77
N LEU A 255 -22.57 -2.10 3.53
CA LEU A 255 -21.95 -3.32 3.03
C LEU A 255 -22.83 -4.00 1.98
N LYS A 256 -22.18 -4.46 0.92
CA LYS A 256 -22.73 -5.38 -0.07
C LYS A 256 -22.26 -6.80 0.26
N PHE A 257 -23.13 -7.78 0.06
CA PHE A 257 -22.89 -9.18 0.44
C PHE A 257 -22.81 -10.11 -0.78
N ASP A 258 -22.62 -9.52 -1.95
CA ASP A 258 -22.75 -10.14 -3.26
C ASP A 258 -21.42 -10.75 -3.71
N ASN A 259 -20.30 -10.22 -3.21
CA ASN A 259 -18.94 -10.61 -3.57
C ASN A 259 -18.26 -11.35 -2.40
N GLU A 260 -17.77 -12.56 -2.66
CA GLU A 260 -17.15 -13.42 -1.64
C GLU A 260 -15.84 -12.85 -1.07
N LEU A 261 -15.02 -12.21 -1.90
CA LEU A 261 -13.76 -11.60 -1.47
C LEU A 261 -14.03 -10.42 -0.54
N GLY A 262 -14.95 -9.54 -0.93
CA GLY A 262 -15.37 -8.39 -0.11
C GLY A 262 -15.90 -8.84 1.25
N VAL A 263 -16.87 -9.76 1.27
CA VAL A 263 -17.46 -10.28 2.51
C VAL A 263 -16.41 -10.94 3.40
N THR A 264 -15.50 -11.73 2.82
CA THR A 264 -14.44 -12.41 3.58
C THR A 264 -13.45 -11.40 4.17
N MET A 265 -13.04 -10.39 3.38
CA MET A 265 -12.16 -9.31 3.83
C MET A 265 -12.78 -8.51 4.98
N HIS A 266 -14.03 -8.08 4.84
CA HIS A 266 -14.72 -7.33 5.89
C HIS A 266 -14.92 -8.17 7.14
N TYR A 267 -15.32 -9.43 7.00
CA TYR A 267 -15.47 -10.36 8.12
C TYR A 267 -14.16 -10.53 8.89
N ASN A 268 -13.06 -10.77 8.19
CA ASN A 268 -11.75 -10.97 8.80
C ASN A 268 -11.19 -9.69 9.44
N GLN A 269 -11.66 -8.52 9.02
CA GLN A 269 -11.32 -7.26 9.67
C GLN A 269 -12.16 -7.03 10.94
N VAL A 270 -13.44 -7.41 10.93
CA VAL A 270 -14.39 -7.14 12.02
C VAL A 270 -14.36 -8.17 13.14
N ALA A 271 -14.19 -9.46 12.81
CA ALA A 271 -14.28 -10.55 13.78
C ALA A 271 -13.27 -10.45 14.94
N PRO A 272 -11.98 -10.10 14.73
CA PRO A 272 -11.04 -9.94 15.85
C PRO A 272 -11.46 -8.86 16.85
N ASP A 273 -12.00 -7.74 16.35
CA ASP A 273 -12.43 -6.62 17.19
C ASP A 273 -13.72 -6.96 17.95
N TYR A 274 -14.61 -7.73 17.32
CA TYR A 274 -15.77 -8.33 18.00
C TYR A 274 -15.34 -9.21 19.18
N LEU A 275 -14.39 -10.14 18.97
CA LEU A 275 -13.92 -11.07 20.00
C LEU A 275 -13.19 -10.37 21.17
N LYS A 276 -12.56 -9.22 20.90
CA LYS A 276 -12.00 -8.35 21.94
C LYS A 276 -13.07 -7.56 22.72
N GLY A 277 -14.32 -7.60 22.27
CA GLY A 277 -15.42 -6.84 22.86
C GLY A 277 -15.40 -5.35 22.52
N LEU A 278 -14.72 -4.94 21.44
CA LEU A 278 -14.60 -3.53 21.04
C LEU A 278 -15.84 -3.00 20.32
N LEU A 279 -16.71 -3.90 19.85
CA LEU A 279 -17.91 -3.56 19.07
C LEU A 279 -19.19 -3.57 19.91
N ASN A 280 -19.18 -4.27 21.03
CA ASN A 280 -20.32 -4.38 21.93
C ASN A 280 -20.11 -3.47 23.13
N VAL A 281 -20.86 -2.36 23.18
CA VAL A 281 -21.01 -1.58 24.40
C VAL A 281 -21.88 -2.39 25.35
N VAL A 282 -21.27 -3.25 26.17
CA VAL A 282 -21.99 -3.90 27.27
C VAL A 282 -22.15 -2.84 28.36
N PRO A 283 -23.37 -2.39 28.69
CA PRO A 283 -23.56 -1.50 29.83
C PRO A 283 -23.01 -2.20 31.06
N GLN A 284 -22.14 -1.51 31.80
CA GLN A 284 -21.56 -2.05 33.02
C GLN A 284 -22.69 -2.52 33.96
N GLY A 285 -22.89 -3.84 34.08
CA GLY A 285 -23.61 -4.39 35.23
C GLY A 285 -24.72 -5.41 35.01
N LYS A 286 -25.14 -5.78 33.79
CA LYS A 286 -25.89 -7.04 33.50
C LYS A 286 -26.15 -7.19 32.01
N ALA A 287 -25.56 -8.20 31.37
CA ALA A 287 -25.95 -8.58 30.02
C ALA A 287 -27.36 -9.22 30.06
N SER A 288 -28.25 -8.81 29.16
CA SER A 288 -29.61 -9.36 29.09
C SER A 288 -29.60 -10.78 28.49
N GLU A 289 -30.62 -11.57 28.78
CA GLU A 289 -30.78 -12.91 28.18
C GLU A 289 -30.84 -12.84 26.64
N GLN A 290 -31.44 -11.78 26.10
CA GLN A 290 -31.46 -11.52 24.66
C GLN A 290 -30.06 -11.28 24.09
N GLN A 291 -29.17 -10.61 24.83
CA GLN A 291 -27.79 -10.41 24.41
C GLN A 291 -27.02 -11.73 24.39
N PHE A 292 -27.21 -12.59 25.39
CA PHE A 292 -26.59 -13.92 25.39
C PHE A 292 -27.06 -14.77 24.19
N GLN A 293 -28.35 -14.73 23.86
CA GLN A 293 -28.89 -15.40 22.68
C GLN A 293 -28.33 -14.83 21.36
N GLN A 294 -28.16 -13.51 21.27
CA GLN A 294 -27.54 -12.87 20.10
C GLN A 294 -26.08 -13.29 19.94
N VAL A 295 -25.30 -13.28 21.01
CA VAL A 295 -23.88 -13.67 21.01
C VAL A 295 -23.73 -15.15 20.68
N ALA A 296 -24.59 -16.03 21.21
CA ALA A 296 -24.60 -17.44 20.85
C ALA A 296 -24.89 -17.65 19.36
N LYS A 297 -25.81 -16.88 18.78
CA LYS A 297 -26.07 -16.89 17.33
C LYS A 297 -24.88 -16.40 16.51
N LEU A 298 -24.19 -15.35 16.94
CA LEU A 298 -22.97 -14.86 16.29
C LEU A 298 -21.83 -15.87 16.39
N ALA A 299 -21.68 -16.56 17.51
CA ALA A 299 -20.70 -17.63 17.68
C ALA A 299 -20.99 -18.82 16.74
N ALA A 300 -22.25 -19.22 16.59
CA ALA A 300 -22.66 -20.24 15.63
C ALA A 300 -22.30 -19.83 14.19
N LEU A 301 -22.59 -18.58 13.80
CA LEU A 301 -22.23 -18.04 12.49
C LEU A 301 -20.71 -18.02 12.24
N GLN A 302 -19.91 -17.67 13.24
CA GLN A 302 -18.44 -17.68 13.14
C GLN A 302 -17.89 -19.10 12.97
N HIS A 303 -18.44 -20.09 13.70
CA HIS A 303 -18.07 -21.50 13.51
C HIS A 303 -18.40 -21.96 12.09
N ARG A 304 -19.60 -21.65 11.58
CA ARG A 304 -19.98 -21.98 10.20
C ARG A 304 -19.12 -21.24 9.17
N ALA A 305 -18.66 -20.03 9.46
CA ALA A 305 -17.79 -19.24 8.61
C ALA A 305 -16.37 -19.84 8.44
N LYS A 306 -15.93 -20.73 9.36
CA LYS A 306 -14.69 -21.51 9.22
C LYS A 306 -14.84 -22.72 8.28
N ASP A 307 -16.02 -22.89 7.67
CA ASP A 307 -16.43 -24.06 6.88
C ASP A 307 -16.52 -25.38 7.68
N SER A 308 -16.65 -25.27 9.00
CA SER A 308 -16.90 -26.43 9.86
C SER A 308 -18.36 -26.87 9.73
N ALA A 309 -18.59 -28.07 9.19
CA ALA A 309 -19.92 -28.68 9.08
C ALA A 309 -20.34 -29.50 10.32
N TYR A 310 -19.40 -29.74 11.24
CA TYR A 310 -19.62 -30.48 12.48
C TYR A 310 -20.05 -29.54 13.63
N LEU A 311 -20.59 -30.14 14.70
CA LEU A 311 -20.98 -29.41 15.90
C LEU A 311 -19.73 -28.88 16.65
N PRO A 312 -19.73 -27.62 17.10
CA PRO A 312 -18.57 -27.03 17.75
C PRO A 312 -18.28 -27.72 19.09
N SER A 313 -17.00 -27.88 19.40
CA SER A 313 -16.50 -28.27 20.70
C SER A 313 -16.58 -27.09 21.70
N LEU A 314 -16.43 -27.40 22.99
CA LEU A 314 -16.43 -26.38 24.04
C LEU A 314 -15.37 -25.29 23.81
N LEU A 315 -14.17 -25.68 23.37
CA LEU A 315 -13.07 -24.77 23.10
C LEU A 315 -13.38 -23.85 21.92
N GLU A 316 -13.88 -24.40 20.82
CA GLU A 316 -14.24 -23.62 19.62
C GLU A 316 -15.34 -22.60 19.91
N VAL A 317 -16.32 -22.96 20.76
CA VAL A 317 -17.35 -22.02 21.22
C VAL A 317 -16.73 -20.86 21.99
N GLN A 318 -15.80 -21.14 22.90
CA GLN A 318 -15.13 -20.11 23.70
C GLN A 318 -14.30 -19.16 22.83
N GLU A 319 -13.64 -19.66 21.77
CA GLU A 319 -12.89 -18.84 20.81
C GLU A 319 -13.78 -17.92 19.95
N CYS A 320 -15.07 -18.23 19.83
CA CYS A 320 -16.03 -17.46 19.04
C CYS A 320 -16.84 -16.44 19.87
N ILE A 321 -16.60 -16.36 21.18
CA ILE A 321 -17.35 -15.48 22.09
C ILE A 321 -16.43 -14.35 22.59
N PRO A 322 -16.92 -13.11 22.68
CA PRO A 322 -16.14 -12.02 23.24
C PRO A 322 -15.66 -12.32 24.67
N VAL A 323 -14.38 -12.07 24.94
CA VAL A 323 -13.74 -12.45 26.22
C VAL A 323 -14.48 -11.94 27.46
N GLN A 324 -15.06 -10.74 27.35
CA GLN A 324 -15.82 -10.07 28.42
C GLN A 324 -17.14 -10.80 28.75
N LEU A 325 -17.78 -11.41 27.75
CA LEU A 325 -19.06 -12.12 27.89
C LEU A 325 -18.86 -13.61 28.17
N CYS A 326 -17.76 -14.18 27.70
CA CYS A 326 -17.43 -15.59 27.90
C CYS A 326 -17.39 -15.95 29.40
N VAL A 327 -16.93 -15.02 30.25
CA VAL A 327 -16.83 -15.22 31.71
C VAL A 327 -18.16 -15.07 32.47
N LEU A 328 -19.20 -14.53 31.84
CA LEU A 328 -20.49 -14.25 32.51
C LEU A 328 -21.42 -15.47 32.60
N GLN A 329 -21.15 -16.54 31.86
CA GLN A 329 -21.92 -17.78 31.89
C GLN A 329 -21.01 -19.01 31.93
N ARG A 330 -21.58 -20.15 32.34
CA ARG A 330 -20.83 -21.41 32.33
C ARG A 330 -20.56 -21.84 30.88
N PRO A 331 -19.37 -22.39 30.57
CA PRO A 331 -19.05 -22.84 29.21
C PRO A 331 -20.09 -23.79 28.61
N GLN A 332 -20.66 -24.68 29.42
CA GLN A 332 -21.70 -25.63 28.99
C GLN A 332 -23.01 -24.92 28.57
N GLN A 333 -23.36 -23.80 29.21
CA GLN A 333 -24.54 -23.02 28.83
C GLN A 333 -24.33 -22.38 27.45
N TRP A 334 -23.14 -21.84 27.21
CA TRP A 334 -22.75 -21.34 25.89
C TRP A 334 -22.81 -22.42 24.82
N LEU A 335 -22.23 -23.60 25.08
CA LEU A 335 -22.26 -24.72 24.15
C LEU A 335 -23.69 -25.12 23.77
N ASN A 336 -24.60 -25.21 24.75
CA ASN A 336 -25.99 -25.59 24.51
C ASN A 336 -26.71 -24.55 23.62
N MET A 337 -26.55 -23.25 23.91
CA MET A 337 -27.14 -22.18 23.11
C MET A 337 -26.56 -22.15 21.69
N VAL A 338 -25.25 -22.28 21.54
CA VAL A 338 -24.60 -22.28 20.21
C VAL A 338 -25.03 -23.49 19.40
N THR A 339 -25.09 -24.67 20.01
CA THR A 339 -25.54 -25.92 19.36
C THR A 339 -26.99 -25.79 18.88
N GLN A 340 -27.86 -25.16 19.66
CA GLN A 340 -29.23 -24.90 19.25
C GLN A 340 -29.30 -23.99 18.01
N HIS A 341 -28.52 -22.90 17.98
CA HIS A 341 -28.48 -22.02 16.81
C HIS A 341 -27.82 -22.68 15.59
N MET A 342 -26.83 -23.56 15.79
CA MET A 342 -26.16 -24.31 14.72
C MET A 342 -27.14 -25.15 13.90
N GLN A 343 -28.13 -25.79 14.54
CA GLN A 343 -29.16 -26.57 13.84
C GLN A 343 -29.98 -25.70 12.87
N GLN A 344 -30.19 -24.42 13.21
CA GLN A 344 -30.95 -23.48 12.38
C GLN A 344 -30.14 -22.94 11.19
N ILE A 345 -28.81 -22.92 11.30
CA ILE A 345 -27.91 -22.31 10.30
C ILE A 345 -27.09 -23.34 9.52
N GLN A 346 -27.30 -24.64 9.74
CA GLN A 346 -26.54 -25.71 9.11
C GLN A 346 -26.57 -25.66 7.57
N ALA A 347 -27.69 -25.20 6.99
CA ALA A 347 -27.86 -25.07 5.54
C ALA A 347 -27.13 -23.85 4.92
N LEU A 348 -26.62 -22.92 5.72
CA LEU A 348 -25.93 -21.74 5.20
C LEU A 348 -24.57 -22.11 4.63
N SER A 349 -24.11 -21.41 3.58
CA SER A 349 -22.72 -21.46 3.14
C SER A 349 -21.81 -20.61 4.05
N PRO A 350 -20.48 -20.82 4.04
CA PRO A 350 -19.54 -19.98 4.79
C PRO A 350 -19.67 -18.49 4.41
N HIS A 351 -19.86 -18.19 3.12
CA HIS A 351 -20.13 -16.83 2.63
C HIS A 351 -21.39 -16.24 3.25
N GLN A 352 -22.50 -16.98 3.23
CA GLN A 352 -23.76 -16.54 3.84
C GLN A 352 -23.63 -16.35 5.35
N ALA A 353 -22.86 -17.20 6.03
CA ALA A 353 -22.61 -17.09 7.46
C ALA A 353 -21.82 -15.80 7.80
N ARG A 354 -20.75 -15.50 7.04
CA ARG A 354 -19.99 -14.24 7.17
C ARG A 354 -20.86 -13.01 6.89
N ALA A 355 -21.67 -13.05 5.83
CA ALA A 355 -22.59 -11.97 5.48
C ALA A 355 -23.63 -11.72 6.58
N GLN A 356 -24.24 -12.78 7.12
CA GLN A 356 -25.20 -12.65 8.24
C GLN A 356 -24.55 -12.13 9.52
N PHE A 357 -23.31 -12.55 9.82
CA PHE A 357 -22.54 -12.04 10.95
C PHE A 357 -22.33 -10.52 10.82
N LEU A 358 -21.76 -10.08 9.69
CA LEU A 358 -21.52 -8.66 9.40
C LEU A 358 -22.80 -7.84 9.42
N GLY A 359 -23.87 -8.34 8.81
CA GLY A 359 -25.16 -7.65 8.75
C GLY A 359 -25.84 -7.48 10.11
N LYS A 360 -25.49 -8.29 11.12
CA LYS A 360 -26.01 -8.19 12.49
C LYS A 360 -25.15 -7.27 13.35
N GLU A 361 -23.83 -7.42 13.30
CA GLU A 361 -22.90 -6.66 14.15
C GLU A 361 -22.87 -5.18 13.76
N LEU A 362 -22.78 -4.89 12.46
CA LEU A 362 -22.68 -3.51 11.96
C LEU A 362 -24.03 -2.77 11.97
N ARG A 363 -25.16 -3.45 12.14
CA ARG A 363 -26.46 -2.81 12.44
C ARG A 363 -26.61 -2.44 13.91
N CYS A 364 -25.94 -3.16 14.82
CA CYS A 364 -26.04 -2.94 16.26
C CYS A 364 -25.17 -1.76 16.72
N SER A 365 -24.05 -1.50 16.03
CA SER A 365 -23.23 -0.29 16.20
C SER A 365 -23.94 0.94 15.60
N LYS A 366 -25.07 1.33 16.20
CA LYS A 366 -25.69 2.63 15.90
C LYS A 366 -24.65 3.71 16.25
N HIS A 367 -24.29 4.52 15.26
CA HIS A 367 -23.32 5.62 15.28
C HIS A 367 -21.83 5.22 15.32
N ASN A 368 -21.27 4.99 14.13
CA ASN A 368 -19.96 5.52 13.69
C ASN A 368 -18.75 5.40 14.65
N GLN A 369 -18.75 4.42 15.55
CA GLN A 369 -17.70 4.27 16.58
C GLN A 369 -16.50 3.44 16.09
N TYR A 370 -16.65 2.78 14.93
CA TYR A 370 -15.57 2.05 14.26
C TYR A 370 -14.37 2.95 13.92
N CYS A 371 -14.61 4.24 13.67
CA CYS A 371 -13.57 5.23 13.41
C CYS A 371 -12.81 5.67 14.67
N LYS A 372 -13.29 5.41 15.89
CA LYS A 372 -12.57 5.79 17.13
C LYS A 372 -11.62 4.70 17.61
N CYS A 373 -12.03 3.43 17.56
CA CYS A 373 -11.23 2.34 18.13
C CYS A 373 -9.97 2.02 17.31
N LEU A 374 -10.00 2.16 15.98
CA LEU A 374 -8.83 1.90 15.13
C LEU A 374 -7.70 2.94 15.30
N TRP A 375 -8.03 4.14 15.81
CA TRP A 375 -7.08 5.23 16.02
C TRP A 375 -6.60 5.34 17.47
N SER A 376 -7.35 4.80 18.43
CA SER A 376 -6.95 4.80 19.85
C SER A 376 -5.83 3.81 20.19
N ASP A 377 -5.60 2.79 19.35
CA ASP A 377 -4.49 1.84 19.50
C ASP A 377 -3.19 2.36 18.84
N ILE A 378 -3.19 3.57 18.29
CA ILE A 378 -2.01 4.29 17.83
C ILE A 378 -1.75 5.40 18.86
N GLU A 379 -0.77 5.21 19.75
CA GLU A 379 -0.33 6.28 20.66
C GLU A 379 0.23 7.46 19.84
N ILE A 380 -0.60 8.49 19.67
CA ILE A 380 -0.17 9.80 19.19
C ILE A 380 0.31 10.58 20.42
N PRO A 381 1.59 11.01 20.51
CA PRO A 381 2.06 11.81 21.63
C PRO A 381 1.28 13.14 21.69
N PRO A 382 0.87 13.63 22.86
CA PRO A 382 0.14 14.88 22.97
C PRO A 382 1.04 16.05 22.57
N GLU A 383 0.63 16.81 21.54
CA GLU A 383 1.21 18.10 21.21
C GLU A 383 1.04 19.05 22.40
N ARG A 384 2.17 19.56 22.92
CA ARG A 384 2.16 20.72 23.82
C ARG A 384 2.04 21.98 22.98
N GLY A 385 1.01 22.76 23.28
CA GLY A 385 1.06 24.22 23.16
C GLY A 385 0.38 24.78 21.91
N ALA A 386 -0.70 25.53 22.17
CA ALA A 386 -1.45 26.31 21.19
C ALA A 386 -0.59 27.39 20.50
N VAL A 387 -0.66 27.47 19.16
CA VAL A 387 -0.48 28.71 18.37
C VAL A 387 -1.41 28.67 17.14
N GLN A 388 -2.04 29.81 16.85
CA GLN A 388 -3.04 30.11 15.80
C GLN A 388 -2.48 30.09 14.35
N PRO A 389 -3.35 30.18 13.31
CA PRO A 389 -3.16 29.50 12.03
C PRO A 389 -2.47 30.36 10.97
N HIS A 390 -1.48 29.79 10.27
CA HIS A 390 -1.11 30.24 8.93
C HIS A 390 -0.73 29.05 8.05
N SER A 391 -1.20 29.15 6.81
CA SER A 391 -1.02 28.28 5.66
C SER A 391 0.43 27.79 5.46
N GLU A 392 0.56 26.55 4.97
CA GLU A 392 1.80 25.91 4.49
C GLU A 392 2.89 25.59 5.54
N ALA A 393 2.99 24.31 5.95
CA ALA A 393 4.28 23.63 6.13
C ALA A 393 4.14 22.15 6.48
N TYR A 394 4.91 21.35 5.76
CA TYR A 394 5.50 20.07 6.13
C TYR A 394 5.63 19.82 7.65
N SER A 395 5.35 18.59 8.10
CA SER A 395 5.99 18.05 9.31
C SER A 395 6.23 16.56 9.17
N ARG A 396 7.52 16.24 9.02
CA ARG A 396 8.09 14.90 9.15
C ARG A 396 8.05 14.49 10.62
N LEU A 397 7.60 13.26 10.90
CA LEU A 397 7.76 12.63 12.21
C LEU A 397 8.77 11.48 12.07
N LEU A 398 9.95 11.69 12.66
CA LEU A 398 11.03 10.72 12.79
C LEU A 398 11.55 10.84 14.22
N LEU A 399 11.24 9.89 15.12
CA LEU A 399 11.79 9.77 16.50
C LEU A 399 11.52 8.35 17.06
N PRO A 400 12.26 7.86 18.09
CA PRO A 400 13.72 7.76 18.25
C PRO A 400 14.22 6.31 18.57
N LEU A 401 15.54 6.12 18.54
CA LEU A 401 16.29 4.86 18.77
C LEU A 401 16.58 4.55 20.26
N CYS A 402 16.87 3.26 20.54
CA CYS A 402 17.48 2.58 21.73
C CYS A 402 16.51 1.63 22.48
N GLY A 403 16.90 0.41 22.91
CA GLY A 403 18.20 -0.27 22.91
C GLY A 403 18.06 -1.76 23.27
N ASP A 404 19.18 -2.49 23.18
CA ASP A 404 19.35 -3.94 23.18
C ASP A 404 18.72 -4.74 24.32
N ASN A 405 18.21 -5.94 24.02
CA ASN A 405 18.65 -7.17 24.70
C ASN A 405 18.28 -8.45 23.95
N ALA A 406 19.27 -9.34 23.85
CA ALA A 406 19.26 -10.61 23.15
C ALA A 406 18.44 -11.70 23.87
N GLY A 407 17.87 -12.63 23.09
CA GLY A 407 17.30 -13.88 23.60
C GLY A 407 16.67 -14.74 22.50
N ARG A 408 17.38 -15.80 22.10
CA ARG A 408 16.97 -16.84 21.13
C ARG A 408 15.76 -17.66 21.58
N SER A 409 14.86 -18.01 20.66
CA SER A 409 14.35 -19.39 20.46
C SER A 409 13.41 -19.49 19.24
N ASP A 410 13.69 -20.44 18.34
CA ASP A 410 12.88 -20.89 17.20
C ASP A 410 11.57 -21.57 17.63
N VAL A 411 10.41 -21.16 17.11
CA VAL A 411 9.21 -22.01 16.87
C VAL A 411 8.30 -21.38 15.79
N SER A 412 7.91 -22.20 14.80
CA SER A 412 6.75 -22.16 13.89
C SER A 412 5.83 -20.90 13.88
N ALA A 413 5.77 -20.22 12.73
CA ALA A 413 4.99 -19.00 12.52
C ALA A 413 3.52 -19.26 12.17
N HIS A 414 2.65 -19.28 13.19
CA HIS A 414 1.26 -18.83 13.04
C HIS A 414 1.22 -17.34 13.45
N HIS A 415 1.15 -16.44 12.47
CA HIS A 415 1.17 -15.00 12.73
C HIS A 415 -0.21 -14.50 13.20
N THR A 416 -0.44 -14.58 14.50
CA THR A 416 -1.41 -13.73 15.23
C THR A 416 -0.59 -12.70 16.01
N ALA A 417 -0.52 -11.46 15.54
CA ALA A 417 0.08 -10.39 16.31
C ALA A 417 -0.89 -10.00 17.45
N ALA A 418 -0.63 -10.53 18.65
CA ALA A 418 -1.31 -10.15 19.87
C ALA A 418 -0.69 -8.85 20.42
N PHE A 419 -1.53 -7.85 20.71
CA PHE A 419 -1.15 -6.65 21.46
C PHE A 419 -1.44 -6.86 22.95
N ARG A 420 -0.51 -6.45 23.83
CA ARG A 420 -0.60 -6.60 25.29
C ARG A 420 -1.68 -5.68 25.90
N PRO A 421 -2.40 -6.11 26.95
CA PRO A 421 -3.31 -5.26 27.70
C PRO A 421 -2.57 -4.56 28.85
N GLY A 422 -2.75 -3.23 28.98
CA GLY A 422 -2.35 -2.53 30.19
C GLY A 422 -2.21 -1.03 30.05
N MET A 423 -3.33 -0.31 30.21
CA MET A 423 -3.43 0.85 31.10
C MET A 423 -4.90 1.30 31.16
N LEU A 424 -5.47 1.28 32.37
CA LEU A 424 -6.72 1.98 32.66
C LEU A 424 -6.53 3.46 32.35
N CYS A 425 -7.45 4.07 31.61
CA CYS A 425 -7.57 5.53 31.61
C CYS A 425 -9.01 5.95 31.83
N THR A 426 -9.11 6.90 32.76
CA THR A 426 -10.26 7.34 33.53
C THR A 426 -11.29 8.06 32.65
N VAL A 427 -12.57 7.75 32.88
CA VAL A 427 -13.71 8.43 32.26
C VAL A 427 -13.79 9.85 32.84
N CYS A 428 -13.56 10.88 32.02
CA CYS A 428 -14.05 12.23 32.32
C CYS A 428 -15.52 12.28 31.89
N VAL A 429 -16.39 12.23 32.88
CA VAL A 429 -17.82 12.55 32.78
C VAL A 429 -17.92 14.05 32.50
N HIS A 430 -18.48 14.44 31.37
CA HIS A 430 -19.00 15.80 31.20
C HIS A 430 -20.43 15.80 31.76
N GLU A 431 -20.56 16.18 33.03
CA GLU A 431 -21.78 16.82 33.54
C GLU A 431 -21.83 18.25 32.97
N GLY A 432 -23.05 18.69 32.68
CA GLY A 432 -23.33 19.84 31.84
C GLY A 432 -23.15 21.22 32.49
N GLU A 433 -23.33 22.23 31.64
CA GLU A 433 -24.28 23.34 31.80
C GLU A 433 -24.79 23.74 30.41
#